data_AF-A0A7V9N5N0-F1
#
_entry.id   AF-A0A7V9N5N0-F1
#
_cell.length_a   1.000
_cell.length_b   1.000
_cell.length_c   1.000
_cell.angle_alpha   90.00
_cell.angle_beta   90.00
_cell.angle_gamma   90.00
#
_symmetry.space_group_name_H-M   'P 1'
#
loop_
_entity.id
_entity.type
_entity.pdbx_description
1 polymer ?
#
loop_
_entity_poly.entity_id
_entity_poly.type
_entity_poly.pdbx_seq_one_letter_code
_entity_poly.pdbx_strand_id
1 'polypeptide(L)'
;MQALAGGIATAVALRPHPSLRAHLDLATPVPSAVTGTEARAYFSTHPAAQTLPPDPRFAARPPKLREPVAGVVDRTVPGPGGELLLRIYTPHGRGPFPVVLHFHGGGWVGGGLDNEDDLC
;
A
#
# COMPACT_ATOMS: atom_id res chain seq x y z
N MET A 1 -44.12 -18.86 -16.39
CA MET A 1 -43.11 -18.15 -15.56
C MET A 1 -41.94 -17.76 -16.45
N GLN A 2 -41.95 -16.57 -17.03
CA GLN A 2 -40.80 -16.00 -17.75
C GLN A 2 -40.08 -15.04 -16.81
N ALA A 3 -38.79 -15.27 -16.62
CA ALA A 3 -37.92 -14.42 -15.81
C ALA A 3 -37.53 -13.16 -16.61
N LEU A 4 -37.76 -12.00 -16.01
CA LEU A 4 -37.27 -10.70 -16.48
C LEU A 4 -35.81 -10.55 -16.04
N ALA A 5 -34.87 -10.59 -16.99
CA ALA A 5 -33.48 -10.22 -16.74
C ALA A 5 -33.34 -8.70 -16.94
N GLY A 6 -33.18 -7.96 -15.84
CA GLY A 6 -32.88 -6.53 -15.83
C GLY A 6 -31.44 -6.27 -16.29
N GLY A 7 -31.27 -5.37 -17.26
CA GLY A 7 -29.98 -4.93 -17.78
C GLY A 7 -29.18 -4.10 -16.77
N ILE A 8 -27.90 -4.43 -16.64
CA ILE A 8 -26.93 -3.66 -15.85
C ILE A 8 -26.37 -2.54 -16.74
N ALA A 9 -26.33 -1.34 -16.17
CA ALA A 9 -25.93 -0.09 -16.80
C ALA A 9 -24.59 -0.18 -17.57
N THR A 10 -24.56 0.42 -18.76
CA THR A 10 -23.37 0.64 -19.58
C THR A 10 -22.33 1.46 -18.80
N ALA A 11 -21.16 0.89 -18.56
CA ALA A 11 -20.01 1.64 -18.07
C ALA A 11 -19.60 2.66 -19.14
N VAL A 12 -19.79 3.96 -18.87
CA VAL A 12 -19.20 5.02 -19.68
C VAL A 12 -17.69 4.97 -19.48
N ALA A 13 -16.96 4.53 -20.49
CA ALA A 13 -15.51 4.60 -20.51
C ALA A 13 -15.08 6.07 -20.53
N LEU A 14 -14.85 6.65 -19.36
CA LEU A 14 -14.25 7.98 -19.23
C LEU A 14 -12.83 7.91 -19.79
N ARG A 15 -12.53 8.71 -20.81
CA ARG A 15 -11.15 8.85 -21.29
C ARG A 15 -10.32 9.54 -20.20
N PRO A 16 -9.17 8.97 -19.82
CA PRO A 16 -8.30 9.62 -18.86
C PRO A 16 -7.82 10.97 -19.39
N HIS A 17 -7.66 11.93 -18.49
CA HIS A 17 -7.11 13.25 -18.81
C HIS A 17 -5.75 13.12 -19.52
N PRO A 18 -5.39 13.99 -20.49
CA PRO A 18 -4.13 13.88 -21.24
C PRO A 18 -2.87 13.75 -20.37
N SER A 19 -2.83 14.42 -19.22
CA SER A 19 -1.72 14.31 -18.26
C SER A 19 -1.61 12.91 -17.63
N LEU A 20 -2.74 12.28 -17.31
CA LEU A 20 -2.78 10.89 -16.82
C LEU A 20 -2.38 9.92 -17.94
N ARG A 21 -2.81 10.19 -19.18
CA ARG A 21 -2.43 9.38 -20.35
C ARG A 21 -0.92 9.43 -20.60
N ALA A 22 -0.32 10.61 -20.59
CA ALA A 22 1.13 10.76 -20.76
C ALA A 22 1.94 10.04 -19.67
N HIS A 23 1.48 10.08 -18.42
CA HIS A 23 2.12 9.32 -17.33
C HIS A 23 2.06 7.80 -17.54
N LEU A 24 0.91 7.30 -17.98
CA LEU A 24 0.73 5.87 -18.31
C LEU A 24 1.52 5.43 -19.54
N ASP A 25 1.72 6.31 -20.52
CA ASP A 25 2.53 6.03 -21.71
C ASP A 25 4.05 6.04 -21.41
N LEU A 26 4.47 6.76 -20.37
CA LEU A 26 5.85 6.76 -19.87
C LEU A 26 6.15 5.58 -18.92
N ALA A 27 5.10 4.99 -18.34
CA ALA A 27 5.24 3.77 -17.58
C ALA A 27 5.54 2.64 -18.57
N THR A 28 6.81 2.21 -18.64
CA THR A 28 7.15 0.87 -19.16
C THR A 28 6.13 -0.10 -18.56
N PRO A 29 5.49 -0.99 -19.35
CA PRO A 29 4.52 -1.93 -18.80
C PRO A 29 5.17 -2.64 -17.61
N VAL A 30 4.74 -2.29 -16.41
CA VAL A 30 5.10 -3.07 -15.24
C VAL A 30 4.34 -4.36 -15.46
N PRO A 31 4.99 -5.51 -15.65
CA PRO A 31 4.25 -6.73 -15.89
C PRO A 31 3.35 -6.90 -14.68
N SER A 32 2.04 -6.87 -14.89
CA SER A 32 1.05 -7.13 -13.85
C SER A 32 1.15 -8.58 -13.31
N ALA A 33 2.10 -9.35 -13.82
CA ALA A 33 2.38 -10.74 -13.53
C ALA A 33 3.64 -10.95 -12.68
N VAL A 34 4.23 -9.91 -12.07
CA VAL A 34 5.30 -10.10 -11.08
C VAL A 34 4.66 -10.24 -9.69
N THR A 35 4.82 -11.40 -9.07
CA THR A 35 4.43 -11.61 -7.67
C THR A 35 5.24 -10.71 -6.73
N GLY A 36 4.74 -10.40 -5.54
CA GLY A 36 5.50 -9.64 -4.55
C GLY A 36 6.86 -10.27 -4.22
N THR A 37 6.94 -11.60 -4.23
CA THR A 37 8.19 -12.36 -4.04
C THR A 37 9.19 -12.10 -5.17
N GLU A 38 8.74 -12.16 -6.43
CA GLU A 38 9.59 -11.90 -7.59
C GLU A 38 10.04 -10.44 -7.65
N ALA A 39 9.16 -9.49 -7.31
CA ALA A 39 9.49 -8.07 -7.24
C ALA A 39 10.57 -7.80 -6.18
N ARG A 40 10.42 -8.42 -4.99
CA ARG A 40 11.40 -8.31 -3.91
C ARG A 40 12.74 -8.94 -4.28
N ALA A 41 12.73 -10.13 -4.89
CA ALA A 41 13.95 -10.83 -5.31
C ALA A 41 14.70 -10.08 -6.42
N TYR A 42 13.95 -9.52 -7.37
CA TYR A 42 14.51 -8.62 -8.37
C TYR A 42 15.15 -7.43 -7.65
N PHE A 43 14.40 -6.62 -6.89
CA PHE A 43 14.96 -5.41 -6.30
C PHE A 43 16.12 -5.67 -5.32
N SER A 44 16.05 -6.70 -4.47
CA SER A 44 17.11 -7.00 -3.48
C SER A 44 18.47 -7.30 -4.11
N THR A 45 18.48 -7.76 -5.36
CA THR A 45 19.68 -8.09 -6.13
C THR A 45 20.08 -6.97 -7.10
N HIS A 46 19.28 -5.92 -7.28
CA HIS A 46 19.58 -4.85 -8.22
C HIS A 46 20.57 -3.83 -7.64
N PRO A 47 21.67 -3.49 -8.33
CA PRO A 47 22.67 -2.54 -7.84
C PRO A 47 22.08 -1.16 -7.49
N ALA A 48 21.06 -0.72 -8.25
CA ALA A 48 20.36 0.54 -8.03
C ALA A 48 19.57 0.57 -6.71
N ALA A 49 19.06 -0.57 -6.24
CA ALA A 49 18.33 -0.69 -4.98
C ALA A 49 19.19 -0.36 -3.74
N GLN A 50 20.49 -0.62 -3.85
CA GLN A 50 21.45 -0.46 -2.75
C GLN A 50 22.14 0.92 -2.76
N THR A 51 21.99 1.69 -3.85
CA THR A 51 22.76 2.93 -4.08
C THR A 51 21.91 4.14 -4.43
N LEU A 52 20.60 4.00 -4.57
CA LEU A 52 19.72 5.16 -4.77
C LEU A 52 19.79 6.06 -3.53
N PRO A 53 20.33 7.29 -3.66
CA PRO A 53 20.23 8.24 -2.58
C PRO A 53 18.74 8.48 -2.29
N PRO A 54 18.36 8.78 -1.04
CA PRO A 54 16.98 9.12 -0.72
C PRO A 54 16.53 10.24 -1.67
N ASP A 55 15.49 9.99 -2.47
CA ASP A 55 14.94 11.03 -3.34
C ASP A 55 14.59 12.23 -2.45
N PRO A 56 15.06 13.45 -2.77
CA PRO A 56 14.77 14.63 -1.96
C PRO A 56 13.27 14.88 -1.77
N ARG A 57 12.39 14.35 -2.65
CA ARG A 57 10.93 14.35 -2.47
C ARG A 57 10.47 13.52 -1.26
N PHE A 58 11.25 12.51 -0.85
CA PHE A 58 11.02 11.74 0.38
C PHE A 58 11.84 12.25 1.57
N ALA A 59 12.85 13.10 1.35
CA ALA A 59 13.74 13.61 2.40
C ALA A 59 13.10 14.70 3.27
N ALA A 60 12.16 15.48 2.72
CA ALA A 60 11.42 16.51 3.43
C ALA A 60 9.99 16.05 3.72
N ARG A 61 9.82 15.06 4.62
CA ARG A 61 8.49 14.80 5.18
C ARG A 61 8.17 15.92 6.17
N PRO A 62 7.01 16.60 6.05
CA PRO A 62 6.55 17.49 7.10
C PRO A 62 6.51 16.73 8.43
N PRO A 63 6.68 17.41 9.58
CA PRO A 63 6.63 16.75 10.88
C PRO A 63 5.35 15.92 10.95
N LYS A 64 5.54 14.63 11.25
CA LYS A 64 4.46 13.65 11.35
C LYS A 64 3.42 14.17 12.35
N LEU A 65 2.27 14.61 11.88
CA LEU A 65 1.13 14.95 12.73
C LEU A 65 0.53 13.62 13.21
N ARG A 66 0.98 13.16 14.37
CA ARG A 66 0.47 11.93 14.99
C ARG A 66 -0.79 12.27 15.77
N GLU A 67 -1.92 11.72 15.37
CA GLU A 67 -3.10 11.72 16.23
C GLU A 67 -2.80 10.86 17.46
N PRO A 68 -3.03 11.35 18.69
CA PRO A 68 -2.86 10.55 19.89
C PRO A 68 -3.80 9.34 19.90
N VAL A 69 -3.27 8.17 20.25
CA VAL A 69 -4.01 6.93 20.40
C VAL A 69 -3.87 6.37 21.81
N ALA A 70 -4.83 5.54 22.24
CA ALA A 70 -4.84 4.95 23.58
C ALA A 70 -3.76 3.86 23.76
N GLY A 71 -3.29 3.27 22.67
CA GLY A 71 -2.22 2.27 22.74
C GLY A 71 -1.65 1.91 21.38
N VAL A 72 -0.35 1.59 21.38
CA VAL A 72 0.38 1.08 20.23
C VAL A 72 1.11 -0.17 20.66
N VAL A 73 0.90 -1.28 19.94
CA VAL A 73 1.43 -2.58 20.31
C VAL A 73 1.89 -3.34 19.08
N ASP A 74 3.17 -3.73 19.07
CA ASP A 74 3.71 -4.64 18.06
C ASP A 74 3.39 -6.10 18.43
N ARG A 75 2.99 -6.87 17.42
CA ARG A 75 2.63 -8.28 17.52
C ARG A 75 3.16 -9.04 16.33
N THR A 76 3.35 -10.33 16.54
CA THR A 76 3.73 -11.26 15.49
C THR A 76 2.66 -12.32 15.37
N VAL A 77 2.33 -12.70 14.15
CA VAL A 77 1.37 -13.78 13.85
C VAL A 77 1.97 -14.77 12.86
N PRO A 78 1.63 -16.06 12.95
CA PRO A 78 2.11 -17.05 12.00
C PRO A 78 1.53 -16.77 10.61
N GLY A 79 2.40 -16.75 9.60
CA GLY A 79 2.04 -16.62 8.19
C GLY A 79 2.63 -17.75 7.34
N PRO A 80 2.18 -17.88 6.07
CA PRO A 80 2.61 -18.95 5.18
C PRO A 80 4.11 -18.90 4.83
N GLY A 81 4.77 -17.74 4.99
CA GLY A 81 6.21 -17.54 4.76
C GLY A 81 7.01 -17.38 6.05
N GLY A 82 6.43 -17.71 7.20
CA GLY A 82 6.99 -17.44 8.53
C GLY A 82 6.22 -16.35 9.28
N GLU A 83 6.80 -15.92 10.39
CA GLU A 83 6.25 -14.91 11.29
C GLU A 83 6.04 -13.56 10.59
N LEU A 84 4.84 -12.98 10.73
CA LEU A 84 4.44 -11.68 10.20
C LEU A 84 4.34 -10.66 11.33
N LEU A 85 5.12 -9.58 11.26
CA LEU A 85 5.06 -8.46 12.19
C LEU A 85 3.93 -7.50 11.81
N LEU A 86 3.11 -7.09 12.79
CA LEU A 86 2.07 -6.08 12.65
C LEU A 86 2.06 -5.15 13.87
N ARG A 87 1.64 -3.90 13.67
CA ARG A 87 1.42 -2.91 14.74
C ARG A 87 -0.07 -2.64 14.89
N ILE A 88 -0.56 -2.72 16.13
CA ILE A 88 -1.96 -2.46 16.48
C ILE A 88 -2.04 -1.08 17.13
N TYR A 89 -2.83 -0.19 16.53
CA TYR A 89 -3.18 1.10 17.09
C TYR A 89 -4.60 1.01 17.67
N THR A 90 -4.74 1.35 18.94
CA THR A 90 -6.02 1.32 19.65
C THR A 90 -6.51 2.76 19.86
N PRO A 91 -7.67 3.16 19.32
CA PRO A 91 -8.18 4.50 19.51
C PRO A 91 -8.63 4.73 20.97
N HIS A 92 -8.75 5.99 21.36
CA HIS A 92 -9.40 6.36 22.63
C HIS A 92 -10.89 6.01 22.62
N GLY A 93 -11.44 5.64 23.78
CA GLY A 93 -12.87 5.35 23.98
C GLY A 93 -13.13 3.97 24.56
N ARG A 94 -14.41 3.57 24.58
CA ARG A 94 -14.83 2.22 24.97
C ARG A 94 -15.32 1.48 23.74
N GLY A 95 -14.80 0.27 23.52
CA GLY A 95 -15.15 -0.58 22.39
C GLY A 95 -16.52 -1.27 22.52
N PRO A 96 -16.83 -2.22 21.63
CA PRO A 96 -15.94 -2.76 20.59
C PRO A 96 -15.68 -1.75 19.46
N PHE A 97 -14.46 -1.77 18.91
CA PHE A 97 -14.09 -0.93 17.77
C PHE A 97 -14.19 -1.72 16.46
N PRO A 98 -14.55 -1.08 15.33
CA PRO A 98 -14.30 -1.66 14.01
C PRO A 98 -12.79 -1.84 13.79
N VAL A 99 -12.42 -2.82 12.98
CA VAL A 99 -11.02 -3.11 12.65
C VAL A 99 -10.72 -2.62 11.24
N VAL A 100 -9.63 -1.85 11.11
CA VAL A 100 -9.01 -1.51 9.81
C VAL A 100 -7.70 -2.26 9.71
N LEU A 101 -7.50 -2.96 8.60
CA LEU A 101 -6.23 -3.61 8.28
C LEU A 101 -5.54 -2.81 7.17
N HIS A 102 -4.42 -2.19 7.51
CA HIS A 102 -3.61 -1.40 6.58
C HIS A 102 -2.38 -2.20 6.12
N PHE A 103 -2.07 -2.10 4.83
CA PHE A 103 -0.85 -2.65 4.24
C PHE A 103 -0.04 -1.50 3.68
N HIS A 104 1.23 -1.40 4.07
CA HIS A 104 2.08 -0.30 3.63
C HIS A 104 2.32 -0.31 2.11
N GLY A 105 2.62 0.87 1.56
CA GLY A 105 2.98 1.02 0.16
C GLY A 105 4.41 0.56 -0.15
N GLY A 106 5.02 1.10 -1.20
CA GLY A 106 6.43 0.83 -1.52
C GLY A 106 6.69 -0.39 -2.40
N GLY A 107 5.66 -0.85 -3.13
CA GLY A 107 5.81 -1.77 -4.27
C GLY A 107 6.43 -3.12 -3.93
N TRP A 108 6.20 -3.65 -2.72
CA TRP A 108 6.77 -4.90 -2.20
C TRP A 108 8.29 -4.89 -2.01
N VAL A 109 8.88 -3.71 -2.06
CA VAL A 109 10.31 -3.50 -2.13
C VAL A 109 10.83 -2.75 -0.91
N GLY A 110 10.16 -1.66 -0.56
CA GLY A 110 10.51 -0.81 0.58
C GLY A 110 9.30 -0.43 1.40
N GLY A 111 9.54 0.25 2.51
CA GLY A 111 8.53 0.58 3.49
C GLY A 111 8.55 -0.37 4.69
N GLY A 112 7.65 -0.11 5.63
CA GLY A 112 7.53 -0.84 6.89
C GLY A 112 6.65 -0.08 7.87
N LEU A 113 6.52 -0.63 9.08
CA LEU A 113 5.65 -0.06 10.12
C LEU A 113 5.99 1.42 10.41
N ASP A 114 7.27 1.74 10.53
CA ASP A 114 7.71 3.11 10.86
C ASP A 114 7.50 4.12 9.73
N ASN A 115 7.39 3.65 8.48
CA ASN A 115 7.10 4.51 7.33
C ASN A 115 5.66 5.04 7.35
N GLU A 116 4.72 4.24 7.86
CA GLU A 116 3.28 4.52 7.86
C GLU A 116 2.72 4.84 9.25
N ASP A 117 3.58 4.89 10.28
CA ASP A 117 3.24 5.05 11.70
C ASP A 117 2.49 6.33 12.07
N ASP A 118 2.47 7.32 11.19
CA ASP A 118 1.75 8.58 11.31
C ASP A 118 0.46 8.64 10.52
N LEU A 119 0.32 7.75 9.53
CA LEU A 119 -0.92 7.59 8.78
C LEU A 119 -1.89 6.68 9.52
N CYS A 120 -1.35 5.70 10.25
CA CYS A 120 -2.09 4.74 11.07
C CYS A 120 -2.33 5.29 12.48
#